data_AF-A0A9Q0EDW2-F1
#
_entry.id   AF-A0A9Q0EDW2-F1
#
_cell.length_a   1.000
_cell.length_b   1.000
_cell.length_c   1.000
_cell.angle_alpha   90.00
_cell.angle_beta   90.00
_cell.angle_gamma   90.00
#
_symmetry.space_group_name_H-M   'P 1'
#
loop_
_entity.id
_entity.type
_entity.pdbx_description
1 polymer ?
#
loop_
_entity_poly.entity_id
_entity_poly.type
_entity_poly.pdbx_seq_one_letter_code
_entity_poly.pdbx_strand_id
1 'polypeptide(L)'
;MDLDSCASGDGTRRKMDLCAVAEGTVEVVPLEMYDSARAKIDANLRWLFAKAYGIDHIPEDLRDPFYTDQYEQEHIKPPVIRLLLSCELYCRVCSLILKTEQAAALQSHLCVIQALSRKGIYVVDSDDAPVTDEDLASMPIKMSAHMPMIDALMMAYTVEMISIEKVVASVKRFSTFSASKELPFDLEDAMVFWINKVNLKMREFTEREHKVKQHPLESPSHQKVRPEVLFLSLSFCLTAT
;
A
#
# COMPACT_ATOMS: atom_id res chain seq x y z
N MET A 1 59.06 27.03 -37.15
CA MET A 1 58.41 25.96 -36.40
C MET A 1 57.00 25.80 -36.96
N ASP A 2 56.97 25.11 -38.10
CA ASP A 2 56.14 23.94 -38.39
C ASP A 2 54.59 24.02 -38.35
N LEU A 3 54.08 23.93 -39.59
CA LEU A 3 52.96 23.11 -40.11
C LEU A 3 51.53 23.69 -40.09
N ASP A 4 51.08 24.13 -41.28
CA ASP A 4 49.96 23.59 -42.10
C ASP A 4 48.75 22.98 -41.35
N SER A 5 47.50 23.04 -41.80
CA SER A 5 46.81 23.56 -42.98
C SER A 5 45.30 23.27 -42.75
N CYS A 6 44.45 24.11 -43.33
CA CYS A 6 43.04 23.95 -43.74
C CYS A 6 42.24 22.68 -43.31
N ALA A 7 40.98 22.89 -42.88
CA ALA A 7 39.80 22.50 -43.67
C ALA A 7 38.45 22.75 -42.96
N SER A 8 37.47 23.10 -43.80
CA SER A 8 36.06 23.39 -43.59
C SER A 8 35.23 22.18 -43.13
N GLY A 9 34.07 22.44 -42.50
CA GLY A 9 33.07 21.39 -42.20
C GLY A 9 31.84 21.90 -41.45
N ASP A 10 30.90 22.47 -42.19
CA ASP A 10 29.50 22.76 -41.83
C ASP A 10 28.76 21.53 -41.25
N GLY A 11 27.77 21.77 -40.37
CA GLY A 11 26.91 20.68 -39.89
C GLY A 11 26.16 20.96 -38.59
N THR A 12 25.17 21.86 -38.65
CA THR A 12 24.12 22.01 -37.65
C THR A 12 23.50 20.66 -37.25
N ARG A 13 23.61 20.23 -35.99
CA ARG A 13 22.64 19.28 -35.42
C ARG A 13 22.46 19.52 -33.93
N ARG A 14 21.36 20.22 -33.64
CA ARG A 14 20.72 20.31 -32.32
C ARG A 14 20.75 18.93 -31.67
N LYS A 15 21.54 18.78 -30.60
CA LYS A 15 21.44 17.66 -29.67
C LYS A 15 20.19 17.92 -28.84
N MET A 16 19.06 17.50 -29.40
CA MET A 16 17.76 17.51 -28.75
C MET A 16 17.85 16.52 -27.59
N ASP A 17 17.68 17.02 -26.37
CA ASP A 17 17.71 16.25 -25.14
C ASP A 17 16.75 15.06 -25.22
N LEU A 18 17.34 13.88 -25.35
CA LEU A 18 16.69 12.59 -25.19
C LEU A 18 16.67 12.27 -23.68
N CYS A 19 15.80 12.95 -22.93
CA CYS A 19 15.48 12.56 -21.55
C CYS A 19 14.02 12.93 -21.25
N ALA A 20 13.11 12.31 -21.98
CA ALA A 20 11.67 12.39 -21.70
C ALA A 20 10.98 11.06 -21.97
N VAL A 21 11.57 9.94 -21.51
CA VAL A 21 10.86 8.66 -21.30
C VAL A 21 11.58 7.89 -20.18
N ALA A 22 11.44 8.36 -18.94
CA ALA A 22 11.75 7.55 -17.76
C ALA A 22 10.46 7.45 -16.93
N GLU A 23 9.45 6.83 -17.52
CA GLU A 23 8.21 6.50 -16.83
C GLU A 23 8.46 5.21 -16.03
N GLY A 24 8.74 5.38 -14.72
CA GLY A 24 8.50 4.34 -13.72
C GLY A 24 9.64 3.37 -13.37
N THR A 25 10.90 3.79 -13.39
CA THR A 25 11.91 3.04 -12.61
C THR A 25 11.72 3.40 -11.13
N VAL A 26 11.16 2.48 -10.35
CA VAL A 26 11.14 2.58 -8.88
C VAL A 26 12.60 2.67 -8.44
N GLU A 27 13.00 3.83 -7.92
CA GLU A 27 14.33 4.05 -7.37
C GLU A 27 14.44 3.24 -6.07
N VAL A 28 15.24 2.17 -6.11
CA VAL A 28 15.48 1.32 -4.94
C VAL A 28 16.51 2.03 -4.07
N VAL A 29 16.07 2.50 -2.90
CA VAL A 29 16.95 3.10 -1.89
C VAL A 29 17.96 2.03 -1.42
N PRO A 30 19.27 2.33 -1.40
CA PRO A 30 20.27 1.42 -0.82
C PRO A 30 19.92 1.02 0.61
N LEU A 31 20.20 -0.23 0.99
CA LEU A 31 19.82 -0.78 2.29
C LEU A 31 20.41 0.03 3.46
N GLU A 32 21.61 0.59 3.26
CA GLU A 32 22.31 1.40 4.26
C GLU A 32 21.62 2.74 4.55
N MET A 33 20.79 3.22 3.62
CA MET A 33 20.04 4.47 3.73
C MET A 33 18.56 4.23 4.07
N TYR A 34 18.14 2.97 4.22
CA TYR A 34 16.76 2.61 4.50
C TYR A 34 16.44 2.77 5.99
N ASP A 35 15.67 3.79 6.32
CA ASP A 35 15.07 3.94 7.64
C ASP A 35 13.80 3.09 7.74
N SER A 36 13.93 1.90 8.32
CA SER A 36 12.83 0.96 8.51
C SER A 36 11.77 1.46 9.48
N ALA A 37 12.16 2.24 10.50
CA ALA A 37 11.22 2.78 11.47
C ALA A 37 10.34 3.84 10.79
N ARG A 38 10.96 4.79 10.09
CA ARG A 38 10.25 5.81 9.31
C ARG A 38 9.34 5.18 8.25
N ALA A 39 9.83 4.19 7.51
CA ALA A 39 9.05 3.48 6.50
C ALA A 39 7.84 2.75 7.11
N LYS A 40 7.99 2.11 8.29
CA LYS A 40 6.88 1.48 9.00
C LYS A 40 5.83 2.50 9.43
N ILE A 41 6.24 3.64 9.98
CA ILE A 41 5.30 4.72 10.34
C ILE A 41 4.53 5.21 9.12
N ASP A 42 5.24 5.51 8.02
CA ASP A 42 4.63 5.99 6.78
C ASP A 42 3.60 4.99 6.22
N ALA A 43 3.97 3.71 6.13
CA ALA A 43 3.08 2.66 5.66
C ALA A 43 1.83 2.51 6.55
N ASN A 44 2.02 2.55 7.87
CA ASN A 44 0.93 2.44 8.84
C ASN A 44 -0.04 3.63 8.75
N LEU A 45 0.47 4.85 8.63
CA LEU A 45 -0.36 6.05 8.46
C LEU A 45 -1.11 6.04 7.14
N ARG A 46 -0.45 5.72 6.02
CA ARG A 46 -1.08 5.63 4.70
C ARG A 46 -2.20 4.59 4.68
N TRP A 47 -1.96 3.42 5.27
CA TRP A 47 -3.00 2.40 5.41
C TRP A 47 -4.19 2.92 6.21
N LEU A 48 -3.93 3.59 7.34
CA LEU A 48 -4.99 4.13 8.21
C LEU A 48 -5.83 5.19 7.49
N PHE A 49 -5.20 6.11 6.74
CA PHE A 49 -5.91 7.12 5.93
C PHE A 49 -6.71 6.48 4.80
N ALA A 50 -6.13 5.52 4.09
CA ALA A 50 -6.79 4.79 3.02
C ALA A 50 -8.05 4.07 3.53
N LYS A 51 -8.01 3.48 4.73
CA LYS A 51 -9.20 2.86 5.32
C LYS A 51 -10.18 3.90 5.86
N ALA A 52 -9.72 4.94 6.53
CA ALA A 52 -10.62 5.95 7.12
C ALA A 52 -11.37 6.81 6.10
N TYR A 53 -10.76 7.10 4.94
CA TYR A 53 -11.32 7.99 3.91
C TYR A 53 -11.62 7.29 2.58
N GLY A 54 -10.97 6.17 2.28
CA GLY A 54 -10.92 5.58 0.94
C GLY A 54 -9.71 6.10 0.15
N ILE A 55 -9.11 5.24 -0.69
CA ILE A 55 -7.85 5.53 -1.39
C ILE A 55 -7.92 6.82 -2.24
N ASP A 56 -9.06 7.08 -2.87
CA ASP A 56 -9.24 8.23 -3.76
C ASP A 56 -9.67 9.52 -3.04
N HIS A 57 -10.01 9.45 -1.75
CA HIS A 57 -10.59 10.56 -1.00
C HIS A 57 -9.74 11.02 0.19
N ILE A 58 -8.45 10.66 0.22
CA ILE A 58 -7.53 11.10 1.26
C ILE A 58 -7.33 12.63 1.13
N PRO A 59 -7.58 13.41 2.20
CA PRO A 59 -7.34 14.85 2.24
C PRO A 59 -5.90 15.21 1.85
N GLU A 60 -5.71 16.30 1.11
CA GLU A 60 -4.40 16.68 0.56
C GLU A 60 -3.34 16.90 1.64
N ASP A 61 -3.71 17.43 2.80
CA ASP A 61 -2.85 17.66 3.96
C ASP A 61 -2.38 16.37 4.64
N LEU A 62 -3.03 15.23 4.36
CA LEU A 62 -2.71 13.91 4.91
C LEU A 62 -2.01 12.98 3.92
N ARG A 63 -1.97 13.32 2.62
CA ARG A 63 -1.33 12.47 1.59
C ARG A 63 0.16 12.26 1.84
N ASP A 64 0.82 13.31 2.30
CA ASP A 64 2.18 13.25 2.81
C ASP A 64 2.12 13.51 4.33
N PRO A 65 2.32 12.50 5.19
CA PRO A 65 2.17 12.66 6.63
C PRO A 65 3.33 13.41 7.30
N PHE A 66 4.45 13.66 6.60
CA PHE A 66 5.65 14.24 7.17
C PHE A 66 5.92 15.66 6.65
N TYR A 67 6.66 16.43 7.42
CA TYR A 67 7.24 17.70 6.99
C TYR A 67 8.66 17.83 7.54
N THR A 68 9.50 18.55 6.83
CA THR A 68 10.86 18.87 7.29
C THR A 68 10.86 20.27 7.90
N ASP A 69 11.44 20.41 9.08
CA ASP A 69 11.60 21.70 9.73
C ASP A 69 12.84 22.47 9.23
N GLN A 70 13.10 23.63 9.81
CA GLN A 70 14.26 24.46 9.45
C GLN A 70 15.63 23.85 9.83
N TYR A 71 15.65 22.75 10.58
CA TYR A 71 16.85 22.03 11.00
C TYR A 71 17.04 20.73 10.21
N GLU A 72 16.32 20.55 9.10
CA GLU A 72 16.33 19.34 8.28
C GLU A 72 15.87 18.09 9.06
N GLN A 73 15.08 18.28 10.12
CA GLN A 73 14.48 17.17 10.86
C GLN A 73 13.08 16.87 10.31
N GLU A 74 12.83 15.60 9.97
CA GLU A 74 11.51 15.12 9.56
C GLU A 74 10.61 14.92 10.78
N HIS A 75 9.40 15.47 10.72
CA HIS A 75 8.38 15.39 11.78
C HIS A 75 7.02 14.99 11.20
N ILE A 76 6.19 14.35 12.01
CA ILE A 76 4.80 14.06 11.64
C ILE A 76 4.00 15.38 11.66
N LYS A 77 3.23 15.65 10.60
CA LYS A 77 2.42 16.86 10.47
C LYS A 77 1.41 17.00 11.63
N PRO A 78 1.20 18.22 12.17
CA PRO A 78 0.25 18.43 13.28
C PRO A 78 -1.19 17.93 13.04
N PRO A 79 -1.79 18.03 11.82
CA PRO A 79 -3.10 17.43 11.55
C PRO A 79 -3.15 15.91 11.76
N VAL A 80 -2.09 15.19 11.41
CA VAL A 80 -1.98 13.74 11.62
C VAL A 80 -1.94 13.43 13.11
N ILE A 81 -1.07 14.14 13.86
CA ILE A 81 -0.96 13.98 15.32
C ILE A 81 -2.31 14.21 16.00
N ARG A 82 -3.02 15.29 15.66
CA ARG A 82 -4.34 15.59 16.22
C ARG A 82 -5.35 14.47 15.98
N LEU A 83 -5.34 13.86 14.79
CA LEU A 83 -6.25 12.76 14.46
C LEU A 83 -5.92 11.46 15.22
N LEU A 84 -4.65 11.21 15.50
CA LEU A 84 -4.22 10.07 16.33
C LEU A 84 -4.61 10.29 17.80
N LEU A 85 -4.38 11.50 18.33
CA LEU A 85 -4.70 11.87 19.72
C LEU A 85 -6.20 12.00 20.00
N SER A 86 -7.02 12.27 18.97
CA SER A 86 -8.49 12.35 19.12
C SER A 86 -9.22 11.02 18.92
N CYS A 87 -8.49 9.95 18.58
CA CYS A 87 -9.03 8.63 18.23
C CYS A 87 -9.90 8.60 16.94
N GLU A 88 -10.06 9.71 16.23
CA GLU A 88 -10.98 9.78 15.09
C GLU A 88 -10.68 8.73 14.02
N LEU A 89 -9.40 8.56 13.66
CA LEU A 89 -8.99 7.60 12.65
C LEU A 89 -9.25 6.16 13.10
N TYR A 90 -8.93 5.85 14.36
CA TYR A 90 -9.13 4.51 14.92
C TYR A 90 -10.60 4.15 15.01
N CYS A 91 -11.45 5.08 15.45
CA CYS A 91 -12.89 4.87 15.50
C CYS A 91 -13.48 4.61 14.12
N ARG A 92 -13.07 5.38 13.10
CA ARG A 92 -13.52 5.19 11.71
C ARG A 92 -13.11 3.82 11.18
N VAL A 93 -11.83 3.45 11.31
CA VAL A 93 -11.33 2.17 10.80
C VAL A 93 -11.93 1.00 11.57
N CYS A 94 -12.03 1.08 12.89
CA CYS A 94 -12.67 0.05 13.70
C CYS A 94 -14.15 -0.10 13.34
N SER A 95 -14.87 1.00 13.04
CA SER A 95 -16.25 0.94 12.56
C SER A 95 -16.42 0.20 11.23
N LEU A 96 -15.41 0.24 10.35
CA LEU A 96 -15.41 -0.55 9.10
C LEU A 96 -15.21 -2.04 9.36
N ILE A 97 -14.51 -2.40 10.44
CA ILE A 97 -14.22 -3.78 10.83
C ILE A 97 -15.38 -4.41 11.64
N LEU A 98 -16.16 -3.59 12.32
CA LEU A 98 -17.29 -4.02 13.15
C LEU A 98 -18.61 -3.97 12.38
N LYS A 99 -19.58 -4.77 12.84
CA LYS A 99 -20.97 -4.68 12.37
C LYS A 99 -21.56 -3.33 12.78
N THR A 100 -22.38 -2.72 11.92
CA THR A 100 -22.89 -1.34 12.03
C THR A 100 -23.47 -0.97 13.41
N GLU A 101 -24.12 -1.91 14.10
CA GLU A 101 -24.71 -1.69 15.43
C GLU A 101 -23.68 -1.34 16.53
N GLN A 102 -22.43 -1.79 16.39
CA GLN A 102 -21.36 -1.55 17.38
C GLN A 102 -20.54 -0.29 17.09
N ALA A 103 -20.65 0.26 15.89
CA ALA A 103 -19.88 1.42 15.45
C ALA A 103 -20.23 2.70 16.24
N ALA A 104 -21.50 2.86 16.63
CA ALA A 104 -21.96 4.05 17.36
C ALA A 104 -21.33 4.23 18.75
N ALA A 105 -20.79 3.14 19.34
CA ALA A 105 -20.13 3.15 20.64
C ALA A 105 -18.63 3.51 20.58
N LEU A 106 -18.05 3.62 19.38
CA LEU A 106 -16.63 3.94 19.21
C LEU A 106 -16.40 5.45 19.31
N GLN A 107 -16.08 5.92 20.51
CA GLN A 107 -15.90 7.34 20.81
C GLN A 107 -14.56 7.68 21.48
N SER A 108 -13.74 6.68 21.82
CA SER A 108 -12.43 6.85 22.47
C SER A 108 -11.48 5.71 22.14
N HIS A 109 -10.20 5.85 22.48
CA HIS A 109 -9.22 4.77 22.28
C HIS A 109 -9.59 3.57 23.12
N LEU A 110 -10.05 3.77 24.35
CA LEU A 110 -10.55 2.70 25.21
C LEU A 110 -11.67 1.89 24.52
N CYS A 111 -12.64 2.54 23.87
CA CYS A 111 -13.70 1.83 23.16
C CYS A 111 -13.16 0.97 22.01
N VAL A 112 -12.14 1.45 21.28
CA VAL A 112 -11.48 0.70 20.21
C VAL A 112 -10.71 -0.49 20.79
N ILE A 113 -9.93 -0.29 21.87
CA ILE A 113 -9.19 -1.36 22.56
C ILE A 113 -10.16 -2.46 23.03
N GLN A 114 -11.27 -2.08 23.65
CA GLN A 114 -12.29 -3.03 24.11
C GLN A 114 -12.97 -3.76 22.95
N ALA A 115 -13.20 -3.09 21.81
CA ALA A 115 -13.74 -3.74 20.64
C ALA A 115 -12.79 -4.79 20.04
N LEU A 116 -11.50 -4.47 19.96
CA LEU A 116 -10.46 -5.42 19.53
C LEU A 116 -10.34 -6.59 20.50
N SER A 117 -10.36 -6.33 21.82
CA SER A 117 -10.29 -7.37 22.84
C SER A 117 -11.45 -8.36 22.75
N ARG A 118 -12.67 -7.90 22.44
CA ARG A 118 -13.83 -8.77 22.17
C ARG A 118 -13.66 -9.67 20.95
N LYS A 119 -12.77 -9.31 20.01
CA LYS A 119 -12.34 -10.14 18.89
C LYS A 119 -11.11 -11.02 19.21
N GLY A 120 -10.65 -11.03 20.47
CA GLY A 120 -9.46 -11.78 20.89
C GLY A 120 -8.14 -11.10 20.50
N ILE A 121 -8.17 -9.82 20.13
CA ILE A 121 -6.99 -9.05 19.72
C ILE A 121 -6.63 -8.10 20.85
N TYR A 122 -5.46 -8.31 21.45
CA TYR A 122 -4.95 -7.47 22.53
C TYR A 122 -3.90 -6.51 21.98
N VAL A 123 -4.00 -5.24 22.34
CA VAL A 123 -3.04 -4.20 21.94
C VAL A 123 -1.95 -4.13 23.00
N VAL A 124 -0.76 -4.64 22.67
CA VAL A 124 0.40 -4.66 23.56
C VAL A 124 1.58 -3.96 22.88
N ASP A 125 2.40 -3.26 23.65
CA ASP A 125 3.60 -2.59 23.14
C ASP A 125 4.78 -3.57 22.96
N SER A 126 5.97 -3.03 22.68
CA SER A 126 7.18 -3.83 22.48
C SER A 126 7.66 -4.57 23.73
N ASP A 127 7.20 -4.16 24.91
CA ASP A 127 7.55 -4.77 26.20
C ASP A 127 6.42 -5.70 26.71
N ASP A 128 5.52 -6.10 25.81
CA ASP A 128 4.32 -6.90 26.10
C ASP A 128 3.36 -6.23 27.11
N ALA A 129 3.48 -4.91 27.33
CA ALA A 129 2.61 -4.17 28.24
C ALA A 129 1.32 -3.75 27.50
N PRO A 130 0.14 -3.89 28.13
CA PRO A 130 -1.11 -3.45 27.52
C PRO A 130 -1.10 -1.94 27.23
N VAL A 131 -1.37 -1.57 25.99
CA VAL A 131 -1.49 -0.15 25.61
C VAL A 131 -2.78 0.43 26.20
N THR A 132 -2.66 1.57 26.88
CA THR A 132 -3.79 2.24 27.55
C THR A 132 -4.34 3.44 26.74
N ASP A 133 -5.52 3.91 27.12
CA ASP A 133 -6.09 5.17 26.60
C ASP A 133 -5.18 6.36 26.93
N GLU A 134 -4.59 6.39 28.12
CA GLU A 134 -3.66 7.44 28.55
C GLU A 134 -2.39 7.48 27.70
N ASP A 135 -1.87 6.32 27.28
CA ASP A 135 -0.72 6.25 26.39
C ASP A 135 -1.02 6.85 25.01
N LEU A 136 -2.21 6.60 24.47
CA LEU A 136 -2.65 7.06 23.16
C LEU A 136 -3.14 8.52 23.14
N ALA A 137 -3.55 9.03 24.30
CA ALA A 137 -3.92 10.44 24.50
C ALA A 137 -2.74 11.31 24.97
N SER A 138 -1.56 10.71 25.16
CA SER A 138 -0.39 11.40 25.71
C SER A 138 0.12 12.51 24.80
N MET A 139 0.57 13.61 25.42
CA MET A 139 1.27 14.70 24.75
C MET A 139 2.60 14.98 25.48
N PRO A 140 3.77 14.87 24.80
CA PRO A 140 3.96 14.58 23.37
C PRO A 140 3.51 13.17 22.96
N ILE A 141 3.18 13.00 21.68
CA ILE A 141 2.63 11.76 21.13
C ILE A 141 3.61 10.59 21.30
N LYS A 142 3.13 9.48 21.88
CA LYS A 142 3.88 8.22 22.00
C LYS A 142 3.64 7.31 20.80
N MET A 143 4.43 7.45 19.73
CA MET A 143 4.29 6.59 18.55
C MET A 143 4.47 5.09 18.86
N SER A 144 5.25 4.75 19.90
CA SER A 144 5.39 3.36 20.39
C SER A 144 4.06 2.75 20.86
N ALA A 145 3.09 3.53 21.30
CA ALA A 145 1.74 3.07 21.64
C ALA A 145 0.81 3.04 20.43
N HIS A 146 0.94 4.02 19.52
CA HIS A 146 0.12 4.10 18.31
C HIS A 146 0.46 3.01 17.28
N MET A 147 1.72 2.56 17.20
CA MET A 147 2.12 1.50 16.26
C MET A 147 1.39 0.18 16.52
N PRO A 148 1.41 -0.41 17.75
CA PRO A 148 0.63 -1.61 18.04
C PRO A 148 -0.88 -1.46 17.86
N MET A 149 -1.44 -0.27 18.15
CA MET A 149 -2.86 0.00 17.90
C MET A 149 -3.20 -0.14 16.42
N ILE A 150 -2.37 0.43 15.54
CA ILE A 150 -2.57 0.31 14.08
C ILE A 150 -2.38 -1.14 13.65
N ASP A 151 -1.32 -1.81 14.10
CA ASP A 151 -1.03 -3.20 13.77
C ASP A 151 -2.20 -4.12 14.20
N ALA A 152 -2.81 -3.88 15.37
CA ALA A 152 -3.99 -4.59 15.85
C ALA A 152 -5.24 -4.35 15.00
N LEU A 153 -5.48 -3.09 14.56
CA LEU A 153 -6.55 -2.77 13.62
C LEU A 153 -6.32 -3.45 12.26
N MET A 154 -5.09 -3.47 11.75
CA MET A 154 -4.75 -4.18 10.51
C MET A 154 -5.01 -5.68 10.63
N MET A 155 -4.64 -6.29 11.76
CA MET A 155 -4.92 -7.70 12.01
C MET A 155 -6.43 -7.97 12.06
N ALA A 156 -7.19 -7.15 12.79
CA ALA A 156 -8.65 -7.27 12.87
C ALA A 156 -9.33 -7.12 11.50
N TYR A 157 -8.84 -6.19 10.68
CA TYR A 157 -9.30 -6.00 9.30
C TYR A 157 -8.99 -7.23 8.45
N THR A 158 -7.76 -7.74 8.53
CA THR A 158 -7.31 -8.90 7.74
C THR A 158 -8.15 -10.14 8.04
N VAL A 159 -8.42 -10.41 9.31
CA VAL A 159 -9.26 -11.54 9.73
C VAL A 159 -10.71 -11.41 9.23
N GLU A 160 -11.26 -10.20 9.21
CA GLU A 160 -12.62 -9.97 8.70
C GLU A 160 -12.68 -10.11 7.17
N MET A 161 -11.63 -9.67 6.50
CA MET A 161 -11.59 -9.55 5.05
C MET A 161 -11.18 -10.84 4.36
N ILE A 162 -10.23 -11.59 4.90
CA ILE A 162 -9.67 -12.77 4.24
C ILE A 162 -10.29 -14.04 4.82
N SER A 163 -10.83 -14.88 3.94
CA SER A 163 -11.24 -16.24 4.27
C SER A 163 -10.92 -17.16 3.10
N ILE A 164 -10.82 -18.47 3.37
CA ILE A 164 -10.58 -19.49 2.34
C ILE A 164 -11.64 -19.38 1.24
N GLU A 165 -12.90 -19.20 1.61
CA GLU A 165 -14.03 -19.10 0.70
C GLU A 165 -13.94 -17.87 -0.19
N LYS A 166 -13.60 -16.70 0.38
CA LYS A 166 -13.42 -15.45 -0.36
C LYS A 166 -12.25 -15.55 -1.34
N VAL A 167 -11.13 -16.14 -0.89
CA VAL A 167 -9.95 -16.38 -1.72
C VAL A 167 -10.28 -17.31 -2.89
N VAL A 168 -10.92 -18.45 -2.61
CA VAL A 168 -11.35 -19.40 -3.63
C VAL A 168 -12.32 -18.77 -4.62
N ALA A 169 -13.31 -18.01 -4.14
CA ALA A 169 -14.26 -17.30 -4.98
C ALA A 169 -13.56 -16.26 -5.88
N SER A 170 -12.54 -15.56 -5.37
CA SER A 170 -11.72 -14.62 -6.12
C SER A 170 -10.98 -15.32 -7.27
N VAL A 171 -10.30 -16.44 -7.00
CA VAL A 171 -9.59 -17.21 -8.03
C VAL A 171 -10.52 -17.66 -9.17
N LYS A 172 -11.73 -18.13 -8.83
CA LYS A 172 -12.72 -18.57 -9.83
C LYS A 172 -13.11 -17.50 -10.85
N ARG A 173 -12.89 -16.21 -10.54
CA ARG A 173 -13.21 -15.10 -11.46
C ARG A 173 -12.24 -14.99 -12.63
N PHE A 174 -11.01 -15.51 -12.51
CA PHE A 174 -9.98 -15.35 -13.54
C PHE A 174 -9.23 -16.64 -13.90
N SER A 175 -9.41 -17.73 -13.14
CA SER A 175 -8.78 -19.03 -13.37
C SER A 175 -9.71 -20.19 -13.03
N THR A 176 -9.63 -21.26 -13.81
CA THR A 176 -10.21 -22.57 -13.48
C THR A 176 -9.22 -23.38 -12.63
N PHE A 177 -9.71 -24.29 -11.79
CA PHE A 177 -8.90 -25.23 -11.01
C PHE A 177 -9.71 -26.46 -10.59
N SER A 178 -9.02 -27.56 -10.25
CA SER A 178 -9.68 -28.78 -9.78
C SER A 178 -10.01 -28.69 -8.30
N ALA A 179 -11.29 -28.50 -7.96
CA ALA A 179 -11.71 -28.44 -6.56
C ALA A 179 -11.32 -29.68 -5.75
N SER A 180 -11.28 -30.86 -6.37
CA SER A 180 -10.89 -32.12 -5.71
C SER A 180 -9.38 -32.29 -5.47
N LYS A 181 -8.53 -31.41 -5.99
CA LYS A 181 -7.06 -31.55 -5.93
C LYS A 181 -6.32 -30.31 -5.42
N GLU A 182 -6.90 -29.14 -5.62
CA GLU A 182 -6.21 -27.85 -5.43
C GLU A 182 -6.92 -26.95 -4.40
N LEU A 183 -7.91 -27.45 -3.67
CA LEU A 183 -8.54 -26.66 -2.62
C LEU A 183 -7.56 -26.51 -1.43
N PRO A 184 -7.33 -25.28 -0.95
CA PRO A 184 -6.50 -25.03 0.22
C PRO A 184 -7.16 -25.55 1.50
N PHE A 185 -6.35 -26.02 2.45
CA PHE A 185 -6.82 -26.58 3.71
C PHE A 185 -6.92 -25.53 4.83
N ASP A 186 -6.00 -24.57 4.84
CA ASP A 186 -5.98 -23.45 5.77
C ASP A 186 -5.81 -22.10 5.05
N LEU A 187 -5.70 -21.01 5.83
CA LEU A 187 -5.58 -19.66 5.29
C LEU A 187 -4.23 -19.43 4.60
N GLU A 188 -3.14 -19.99 5.13
CA GLU A 188 -1.80 -19.83 4.56
C GLU A 188 -1.74 -20.48 3.18
N ASP A 189 -2.22 -21.72 3.08
CA ASP A 189 -2.38 -22.45 1.83
C ASP A 189 -3.27 -21.69 0.84
N ALA A 190 -4.37 -21.08 1.32
CA ALA A 190 -5.27 -20.32 0.46
C ALA A 190 -4.58 -19.09 -0.14
N MET A 191 -3.80 -18.36 0.65
CA MET A 191 -3.06 -17.19 0.18
C MET A 191 -1.97 -17.59 -0.82
N VAL A 192 -1.22 -18.66 -0.55
CA VAL A 192 -0.23 -19.20 -1.49
C VAL A 192 -0.90 -19.66 -2.79
N PHE A 193 -2.03 -20.36 -2.70
CA PHE A 193 -2.85 -20.76 -3.84
C PHE A 193 -3.27 -19.55 -4.69
N TRP A 194 -3.77 -18.49 -4.05
CA TRP A 194 -4.15 -17.26 -4.73
C TRP A 194 -2.97 -16.59 -5.43
N ILE A 195 -1.85 -16.40 -4.73
CA ILE A 195 -0.62 -15.80 -5.28
C ILE A 195 -0.17 -16.58 -6.52
N ASN A 196 -0.13 -17.91 -6.44
CA ASN A 196 0.27 -18.76 -7.55
C ASN A 196 -0.66 -18.64 -8.76
N LYS A 197 -1.97 -18.57 -8.55
CA LYS A 197 -2.95 -18.39 -9.62
C LYS A 197 -2.85 -17.00 -10.26
N VAL A 198 -2.66 -15.95 -9.47
CA VAL A 198 -2.43 -14.58 -9.98
C VAL A 198 -1.15 -14.52 -10.82
N ASN A 199 -0.03 -15.07 -10.30
CA ASN A 199 1.25 -15.11 -11.01
C ASN A 199 1.16 -15.88 -12.33
N LEU A 200 0.48 -17.03 -12.34
CA LEU A 200 0.24 -17.79 -13.56
C LEU A 200 -0.56 -16.94 -14.56
N LYS A 201 -1.64 -16.30 -14.11
CA LYS A 201 -2.49 -15.50 -15.01
C LYS A 201 -1.76 -14.29 -15.58
N MET A 202 -0.92 -13.65 -14.77
CA MET A 202 -0.08 -12.52 -15.19
C MET A 202 0.97 -12.94 -16.23
N ARG A 203 1.57 -14.12 -16.04
CA ARG A 203 2.49 -14.70 -17.03
C ARG A 203 1.79 -14.94 -18.37
N GLU A 204 0.61 -15.58 -18.35
CA GLU A 204 -0.16 -15.81 -19.58
C GLU A 204 -0.51 -14.50 -20.30
N PHE A 205 -0.86 -13.45 -19.55
CA PHE A 205 -1.16 -12.14 -20.12
C PHE A 205 0.08 -11.53 -20.79
N THR A 206 1.22 -11.54 -20.09
CA THR A 206 2.49 -11.00 -20.61
C THR A 206 2.95 -11.76 -21.87
N GLU A 207 2.81 -13.09 -21.88
CA GLU A 207 3.13 -13.91 -23.06
C GLU A 207 2.22 -13.62 -24.26
N ARG A 208 0.92 -13.37 -24.03
CA ARG A 208 -0.02 -12.96 -25.09
C ARG A 208 0.34 -11.60 -25.68
N GLU A 209 0.65 -10.62 -24.84
CA GLU A 209 1.11 -9.29 -25.26
C GLU A 209 2.40 -9.36 -26.09
N HIS A 210 3.35 -10.22 -25.71
CA HIS A 210 4.60 -10.39 -26.45
C HIS A 210 4.37 -11.04 -27.82
N LYS A 211 3.46 -12.02 -27.93
CA LYS A 211 3.11 -12.65 -29.22
C LYS A 211 2.41 -11.70 -30.18
N VAL A 212 1.57 -10.78 -29.67
CA VAL A 212 0.94 -9.72 -30.47
C VAL A 212 1.99 -8.73 -31.00
N LYS A 213 2.97 -8.36 -30.17
CA LYS A 213 4.07 -7.46 -30.59
C LYS A 213 5.06 -8.10 -31.57
N GLN A 214 5.21 -9.43 -31.55
CA GLN A 214 6.05 -10.17 -32.50
C GLN A 214 5.38 -10.45 -33.85
N HIS A 215 4.10 -10.10 -34.01
CA HIS A 215 3.37 -10.19 -35.28
C HIS A 215 3.13 -8.81 -35.94
N PRO A 216 4.15 -8.01 -36.31
CA PRO A 216 3.92 -6.76 -37.03
C PRO A 216 3.90 -6.98 -38.54
N LEU A 217 2.71 -7.23 -39.10
CA LEU A 217 2.36 -6.76 -40.44
C LEU A 217 0.92 -6.21 -40.38
N GLU A 218 0.78 -5.00 -39.83
CA GLU A 218 -0.01 -3.90 -40.43
C GLU A 218 -0.11 -2.70 -39.45
N SER A 219 0.45 -1.57 -39.91
CA SER A 219 0.18 -0.15 -39.65
C SER A 219 0.04 0.43 -38.22
N PRO A 220 0.61 1.63 -37.97
CA PRO A 220 0.67 2.23 -36.64
C PRO A 220 -0.59 3.05 -36.34
N SER A 221 -1.39 2.59 -35.39
CA SER A 221 -2.32 3.47 -34.67
C SER A 221 -2.09 3.32 -33.17
N HIS A 222 -1.63 4.41 -32.58
CA HIS A 222 -1.35 4.58 -31.15
C HIS A 222 -2.38 3.89 -30.24
N GLN A 223 -1.98 2.77 -29.63
CA GLN A 223 -2.64 2.28 -28.42
C GLN A 223 -1.71 2.52 -27.24
N LYS A 224 -2.07 3.54 -26.45
CA LYS A 224 -1.52 3.82 -25.12
C LYS A 224 -1.60 2.54 -24.28
N VAL A 225 -0.45 2.01 -23.90
CA VAL A 225 -0.31 0.95 -22.89
C VAL A 225 -0.79 1.55 -21.57
N ARG A 226 -1.90 1.04 -21.03
CA ARG A 226 -2.38 1.47 -19.71
C ARG A 226 -1.80 0.55 -18.65
N PRO A 227 -0.96 1.03 -17.71
CA PRO A 227 -0.54 0.29 -16.51
C PRO A 227 -1.67 0.09 -15.48
N GLU A 228 -2.94 0.13 -15.92
CA GLU A 228 -4.13 0.02 -15.06
C GLU A 228 -4.28 -1.40 -14.47
N VAL A 229 -3.70 -2.45 -15.07
CA VAL A 229 -3.93 -3.84 -14.63
C VAL A 229 -3.13 -4.22 -13.38
N LEU A 230 -1.91 -3.69 -13.22
CA LEU A 230 -1.07 -3.86 -12.03
C LEU A 230 -1.70 -3.18 -10.81
N PHE A 231 -2.26 -1.98 -11.04
CA PHE A 231 -3.03 -1.29 -10.03
C PHE A 231 -4.36 -2.00 -9.77
N LEU A 232 -5.07 -2.53 -10.76
CA LEU A 232 -6.35 -3.19 -10.54
C LEU A 232 -6.23 -4.50 -9.74
N SER A 233 -5.18 -5.31 -9.89
CA SER A 233 -5.04 -6.57 -9.14
C SER A 233 -4.56 -6.37 -7.69
N LEU A 234 -3.63 -5.44 -7.46
CA LEU A 234 -3.22 -5.02 -6.12
C LEU A 234 -4.31 -4.16 -5.44
N SER A 235 -4.95 -3.27 -6.19
CA SER A 235 -6.12 -2.50 -5.72
C SER A 235 -7.29 -3.42 -5.44
N PHE A 236 -7.51 -4.52 -6.17
CA PHE A 236 -8.56 -5.49 -5.79
C PHE A 236 -8.31 -6.08 -4.40
N CYS A 237 -7.05 -6.31 -4.00
CA CYS A 237 -6.74 -6.75 -2.63
C CYS A 237 -6.71 -5.61 -1.60
N LEU A 238 -6.42 -4.37 -2.00
CA LEU A 238 -6.36 -3.21 -1.10
C LEU A 238 -7.71 -2.46 -0.95
N THR A 239 -8.62 -2.54 -1.93
CA THR A 239 -9.93 -1.85 -1.99
C THR A 239 -11.14 -2.77 -2.07
N ALA A 240 -11.01 -4.00 -2.61
CA ALA A 240 -12.11 -4.96 -2.72
C ALA A 240 -11.91 -6.15 -1.79
N THR A 241 -11.64 -5.82 -0.53
CA THR A 241 -12.06 -6.63 0.61
C THR A 241 -12.28 -5.68 1.75
#